data_AF-A0AAW4YWD6-F1
#
_entry.id   AF-A0AAW4YWD6-F1
#
_cell.length_a   1.000
_cell.length_b   1.000
_cell.length_c   1.000
_cell.angle_alpha   90.00
_cell.angle_beta   90.00
_cell.angle_gamma   90.00
#
_symmetry.space_group_name_H-M   'P 1'
#
loop_
_entity.id
_entity.type
_entity.pdbx_description
1 polymer ?
#
loop_
_entity_poly.entity_id
_entity_poly.type
_entity_poly.pdbx_seq_one_letter_code
_entity_poly.pdbx_strand_id
1 'polypeptide(L)'
;MSVDNSYYVYALKDPRQDPALPFYIGKGTGTRSYDHLVKPDESRKGVRIREIEAEGHQVLVTRLVDSLTEMQALRLEAELIAAFGTVDSGGLLTNSVLPTGLGAKSRASVVLPAGVKEKAQLGLSLLKEAVLEFAKANPKGISNSEAASLLGLRSDYGGGSKDYLSYSVIGLLMREGKLERDGTSRKHVARVR
;
A
#
# COMPACT_ATOMS: atom_id res chain seq x y z
N MET A 1 3.04 15.89 -22.92
CA MET A 1 1.87 15.02 -22.68
C MET A 1 1.04 15.66 -21.59
N SER A 2 -0.26 15.88 -21.79
CA SER A 2 -1.15 16.37 -20.74
C SER A 2 -1.31 15.28 -19.68
N VAL A 3 -1.12 15.63 -18.41
CA VAL A 3 -1.29 14.69 -17.30
C VAL A 3 -2.80 14.44 -17.12
N ASP A 4 -3.20 13.17 -17.12
CA ASP A 4 -4.59 12.76 -16.88
C ASP A 4 -4.94 12.95 -15.40
N ASN A 5 -5.83 13.91 -15.12
CA ASN A 5 -6.31 14.25 -13.78
C ASN A 5 -7.77 13.79 -13.56
N SER A 6 -8.24 12.78 -14.30
CA SER A 6 -9.63 12.29 -14.20
C SER A 6 -9.91 11.43 -12.96
N TYR A 7 -8.88 11.11 -12.16
CA TYR A 7 -9.03 10.24 -11.00
C TYR A 7 -9.54 10.99 -9.78
N TYR A 8 -10.25 10.25 -8.93
CA TYR A 8 -10.72 10.72 -7.63
C TYR A 8 -10.65 9.57 -6.61
N VAL A 9 -10.66 9.92 -5.33
CA VAL A 9 -10.80 8.99 -4.20
C VAL A 9 -12.16 9.21 -3.54
N TYR A 10 -12.84 8.11 -3.19
CA TYR A 10 -14.18 8.12 -2.61
C TYR A 10 -14.29 7.18 -1.42
N ALA A 11 -15.31 7.41 -0.59
CA ALA A 11 -15.72 6.55 0.50
C ALA A 11 -17.15 6.04 0.28
N LEU A 12 -17.40 4.80 0.70
CA LEU A 12 -18.74 4.28 0.95
C LEU A 12 -18.97 4.29 2.47
N LYS A 13 -20.08 4.87 2.92
CA LYS A 13 -20.41 4.99 4.34
C LYS A 13 -21.71 4.29 4.68
N ASP A 14 -21.73 3.71 5.87
CA ASP A 14 -22.87 3.00 6.44
C ASP A 14 -23.75 3.99 7.23
N PRO A 15 -24.98 4.27 6.78
CA PRO A 15 -25.86 5.27 7.42
C PRO A 15 -26.62 4.74 8.64
N ARG A 16 -26.47 3.45 9.01
CA ARG A 16 -27.21 2.83 10.13
C ARG A 16 -26.81 3.36 11.51
N GLN A 17 -25.79 4.21 11.57
CA GLN A 17 -25.28 4.85 12.77
C GLN A 17 -25.02 6.34 12.51
N ASP A 18 -25.05 7.14 13.59
CA ASP A 18 -24.77 8.57 13.55
C ASP A 18 -23.51 8.89 14.39
N PRO A 19 -22.44 9.44 13.79
CA PRO A 19 -22.29 9.77 12.37
C PRO A 19 -22.08 8.53 11.48
N ALA A 20 -22.50 8.62 10.22
CA ALA A 20 -22.29 7.56 9.23
C ALA A 20 -20.78 7.31 9.01
N LEU A 21 -20.30 6.10 9.28
CA LEU A 21 -18.88 5.76 9.22
C LEU A 21 -18.49 5.13 7.87
N PRO A 22 -17.28 5.42 7.36
CA PRO A 22 -16.78 4.77 6.17
C PRO A 22 -16.54 3.28 6.44
N PHE A 23 -17.00 2.43 5.53
CA PHE A 23 -16.66 1.01 5.51
C PHE A 23 -15.85 0.62 4.28
N TYR A 24 -15.65 1.52 3.31
CA TYR A 24 -14.81 1.25 2.15
C TYR A 24 -14.21 2.54 1.61
N ILE A 25 -12.94 2.48 1.19
CA ILE A 25 -12.26 3.54 0.45
C ILE A 25 -11.86 3.00 -0.93
N GLY A 26 -12.08 3.77 -1.98
CA GLY A 26 -11.69 3.37 -3.33
C GLY A 26 -11.20 4.54 -4.17
N LYS A 27 -10.41 4.26 -5.20
CA LYS A 27 -10.13 5.18 -6.30
C LYS A 27 -10.92 4.86 -7.57
N GLY A 28 -11.18 5.87 -8.39
CA GLY A 28 -11.87 5.66 -9.66
C GLY A 28 -11.88 6.86 -10.58
N THR A 29 -12.48 6.66 -11.75
CA THR A 29 -12.83 7.68 -12.75
C THR A 29 -14.32 7.52 -13.07
N GLY A 30 -14.94 8.51 -13.72
CA GLY A 30 -16.35 8.43 -14.14
C GLY A 30 -17.32 8.07 -13.00
N THR A 31 -18.16 7.05 -13.22
CA THR A 31 -19.22 6.58 -12.29
C THR A 31 -18.79 5.48 -11.33
N ARG A 32 -17.50 5.08 -11.32
CA ARG A 32 -17.00 3.93 -10.55
C ARG A 32 -17.43 3.88 -9.07
N SER A 33 -17.56 5.04 -8.44
CA SER A 33 -18.04 5.15 -7.06
C SER A 33 -19.46 4.63 -6.82
N TYR A 34 -20.31 4.63 -7.85
CA TYR A 34 -21.68 4.12 -7.83
C TYR A 34 -21.83 2.73 -8.44
N ASP A 35 -20.93 2.31 -9.34
CA ASP A 35 -20.99 1.01 -10.01
C ASP A 35 -21.07 -0.16 -9.01
N HIS A 36 -20.44 -0.01 -7.83
CA HIS A 36 -20.48 -0.98 -6.74
C HIS A 36 -21.88 -1.19 -6.14
N LEU A 37 -22.77 -0.21 -6.22
CA LEU A 37 -24.13 -0.27 -5.70
C LEU A 37 -25.08 -0.96 -6.69
N VAL A 38 -24.80 -0.90 -7.99
CA VAL A 38 -25.68 -1.46 -9.03
C VAL A 38 -25.63 -2.98 -9.05
N LYS A 39 -24.44 -3.56 -8.83
CA LYS A 39 -24.25 -5.01 -8.74
C LYS A 39 -23.26 -5.33 -7.62
N PRO A 40 -23.72 -5.38 -6.36
CA PRO A 40 -22.88 -5.78 -5.24
C PRO A 40 -22.31 -7.19 -5.46
N ASP A 41 -20.98 -7.29 -5.43
CA ASP A 41 -20.23 -8.54 -5.60
C ASP A 41 -20.19 -9.38 -4.29
N GLU A 42 -19.55 -10.54 -4.31
CA GLU A 42 -19.39 -11.39 -3.10
C GLU A 42 -18.23 -10.95 -2.18
N SER A 43 -17.63 -9.77 -2.43
CA SER A 43 -16.61 -9.24 -1.53
C SER A 43 -17.24 -8.75 -0.23
N ARG A 44 -16.42 -8.57 0.82
CA ARG A 44 -16.87 -7.97 2.09
C ARG A 44 -17.59 -6.62 1.90
N LYS A 45 -17.14 -5.82 0.92
CA LYS A 45 -17.79 -4.57 0.51
C LYS A 45 -19.19 -4.84 -0.04
N GLY A 46 -19.34 -5.78 -0.97
CA GLY A 46 -20.64 -6.13 -1.57
C GLY A 46 -21.61 -6.74 -0.56
N VAL A 47 -21.13 -7.59 0.35
CA VAL A 47 -21.91 -8.11 1.48
C VAL A 47 -22.42 -6.96 2.35
N ARG A 48 -21.55 -6.01 2.74
CA ARG A 48 -21.95 -4.85 3.55
C ARG A 48 -22.98 -3.97 2.86
N ILE A 49 -22.85 -3.75 1.54
CA ILE A 49 -23.85 -3.01 0.76
C ILE A 49 -25.22 -3.70 0.85
N ARG A 50 -25.27 -5.02 0.63
CA ARG A 50 -26.53 -5.78 0.71
C ARG A 50 -27.16 -5.76 2.10
N GLU A 51 -26.35 -5.84 3.17
CA GLU A 51 -26.84 -5.71 4.55
C GLU A 51 -27.53 -4.36 4.79
N ILE A 52 -26.90 -3.27 4.35
CA ILE A 52 -27.44 -1.91 4.49
C ILE A 52 -28.76 -1.78 3.71
N GLU A 53 -28.80 -2.27 2.47
CA GLU A 53 -29.99 -2.21 1.61
C GLU A 53 -31.14 -3.08 2.12
N ALA A 54 -30.84 -4.26 2.68
CA ALA A 54 -31.83 -5.16 3.25
C ALA A 54 -32.55 -4.57 4.47
N GLU A 55 -31.89 -3.68 5.20
CA GLU A 55 -32.47 -2.91 6.31
C GLU A 55 -33.20 -1.63 5.84
N GLY A 56 -33.33 -1.42 4.53
CA GLY A 56 -34.06 -0.29 3.94
C GLY A 56 -33.24 1.01 3.88
N HIS A 57 -31.93 0.94 4.11
CA HIS A 57 -31.04 2.09 4.05
C HIS A 57 -30.28 2.18 2.72
N GLN A 58 -29.77 3.36 2.39
CA GLN A 58 -28.96 3.60 1.19
C GLN A 58 -27.52 3.91 1.56
N VAL A 59 -26.57 3.19 0.96
CA VAL A 59 -25.13 3.45 1.13
C VAL A 59 -24.80 4.88 0.69
N LEU A 60 -24.12 5.61 1.56
CA LEU A 60 -23.71 6.98 1.24
C LEU A 60 -22.39 6.95 0.48
N VAL A 61 -22.40 7.48 -0.74
CA VAL A 61 -21.21 7.66 -1.57
C VAL A 61 -20.69 9.07 -1.39
N THR A 62 -19.42 9.23 -1.01
CA THR A 62 -18.79 10.56 -0.87
C THR A 62 -17.49 10.59 -1.67
N ARG A 63 -17.34 11.53 -2.61
CA ARG A 63 -16.03 11.86 -3.17
C ARG A 63 -15.24 12.64 -2.12
N LEU A 64 -14.05 12.14 -1.79
CA LEU A 64 -13.18 12.74 -0.77
C LEU A 64 -12.25 13.78 -1.40
N VAL A 65 -11.63 13.42 -2.53
CA VAL A 65 -10.73 14.30 -3.30
C VAL A 65 -10.86 13.96 -4.77
N ASP A 66 -10.87 14.98 -5.63
CA ASP A 66 -10.98 14.90 -7.08
C ASP A 66 -9.77 15.54 -7.80
N SER A 67 -9.81 15.53 -9.13
CA SER A 67 -8.78 16.10 -10.00
C SER A 67 -7.37 15.57 -9.75
N LEU A 68 -7.27 14.27 -9.48
CA LEU A 68 -6.02 13.59 -9.18
C LEU A 68 -5.46 12.91 -10.42
N THR A 69 -4.14 12.87 -10.51
CA THR A 69 -3.46 11.84 -11.29
C THR A 69 -3.76 10.45 -10.74
N GLU A 70 -3.63 9.41 -11.56
CA GLU A 70 -3.77 8.04 -11.08
C GLU A 70 -2.85 7.77 -9.87
N MET A 71 -1.61 8.27 -9.93
CA MET A 71 -0.63 8.02 -8.89
C MET A 71 -0.98 8.74 -7.59
N GLN A 72 -1.47 9.96 -7.66
CA GLN A 72 -1.96 10.68 -6.48
C GLN A 72 -3.16 9.97 -5.86
N ALA A 73 -4.12 9.52 -6.69
CA ALA A 73 -5.30 8.80 -6.20
C ALA A 73 -4.92 7.47 -5.53
N LEU A 74 -3.97 6.71 -6.10
CA LEU A 74 -3.46 5.48 -5.49
C LEU A 74 -2.78 5.73 -4.14
N ARG A 75 -1.92 6.75 -4.05
CA ARG A 75 -1.23 7.09 -2.80
C ARG A 75 -2.23 7.53 -1.72
N LEU A 76 -3.19 8.38 -2.09
CA LEU A 76 -4.20 8.86 -1.16
C LEU A 76 -5.16 7.75 -0.71
N GLU A 77 -5.58 6.85 -1.61
CA GLU A 77 -6.35 5.65 -1.26
C GLU A 77 -5.61 4.79 -0.23
N ALA A 78 -4.31 4.54 -0.45
CA ALA A 78 -3.50 3.76 0.48
C ALA A 78 -3.34 4.44 1.85
N GLU A 79 -3.12 5.75 1.90
CA GLU A 79 -3.01 6.54 3.14
C GLU A 79 -4.33 6.58 3.92
N LEU A 80 -5.47 6.68 3.24
CA LEU A 80 -6.78 6.63 3.90
C LEU A 80 -7.08 5.23 4.43
N ILE A 81 -6.77 4.18 3.67
CA ILE A 81 -6.92 2.79 4.14
C ILE A 81 -6.03 2.55 5.37
N ALA A 82 -4.81 3.09 5.37
CA ALA A 82 -3.93 3.10 6.52
C ALA A 82 -4.59 3.78 7.73
N ALA A 83 -5.03 5.02 7.56
CA ALA A 83 -5.56 5.83 8.66
C ALA A 83 -6.81 5.21 9.33
N PHE A 84 -7.72 4.63 8.55
CA PHE A 84 -8.94 4.02 9.08
C PHE A 84 -8.78 2.55 9.49
N GLY A 85 -7.76 1.87 8.98
CA GLY A 85 -7.54 0.43 9.15
C GLY A 85 -8.60 -0.42 8.46
N THR A 86 -8.28 -1.70 8.23
CA THR A 86 -9.23 -2.69 7.70
C THR A 86 -9.78 -3.55 8.83
N VAL A 87 -10.87 -4.26 8.58
CA VAL A 87 -11.43 -5.24 9.54
C VAL A 87 -10.38 -6.27 9.99
N ASP A 88 -9.41 -6.63 9.15
CA ASP A 88 -8.32 -7.55 9.50
C ASP A 88 -7.27 -6.93 10.42
N SER A 89 -7.16 -5.59 10.45
CA SER A 89 -6.33 -4.84 11.39
C SER A 89 -7.12 -4.22 12.56
N GLY A 90 -8.39 -4.60 12.72
CA GLY A 90 -9.28 -4.06 13.76
C GLY A 90 -9.85 -2.67 13.46
N GLY A 91 -9.71 -2.20 12.23
CA GLY A 91 -10.28 -0.94 11.74
C GLY A 91 -11.66 -1.11 11.10
N LEU A 92 -12.11 -0.05 10.42
CA LEU A 92 -13.49 0.07 9.92
C LEU A 92 -13.70 -0.55 8.53
N LEU A 93 -12.65 -0.60 7.72
CA LEU A 93 -12.79 -0.79 6.28
C LEU A 93 -12.87 -2.26 5.86
N THR A 94 -13.76 -2.57 4.92
CA THR A 94 -13.91 -3.87 4.27
C THR A 94 -12.92 -4.07 3.12
N ASN A 95 -12.00 -3.12 2.88
CA ASN A 95 -10.93 -3.22 1.88
C ASN A 95 -10.11 -4.51 2.09
N SER A 96 -9.91 -5.30 1.03
CA SER A 96 -9.13 -6.54 1.07
C SER A 96 -7.62 -6.36 1.00
N VAL A 97 -7.14 -5.11 0.93
CA VAL A 97 -5.71 -4.81 0.74
C VAL A 97 -4.97 -5.07 2.04
N LEU A 98 -4.44 -6.28 2.17
CA LEU A 98 -3.27 -6.53 3.00
C LEU A 98 -2.05 -6.23 2.12
N PRO A 99 -1.17 -5.28 2.49
CA PRO A 99 0.09 -5.13 1.78
C PRO A 99 0.82 -6.48 1.79
N THR A 100 1.30 -6.90 0.61
CA THR A 100 1.92 -8.21 0.41
C THR A 100 3.11 -8.40 1.35
N GLY A 101 3.12 -9.52 2.09
CA GLY A 101 4.23 -9.90 2.97
C GLY A 101 4.01 -9.70 4.47
N LEU A 102 2.83 -9.24 4.90
CA LEU A 102 2.50 -9.10 6.31
C LEU A 102 1.83 -10.36 6.85
N GLY A 103 2.48 -11.04 7.79
CA GLY A 103 1.89 -12.15 8.53
C GLY A 103 0.71 -11.68 9.40
N ALA A 104 -0.36 -12.48 9.47
CA ALA A 104 -1.56 -12.21 10.26
C ALA A 104 -1.39 -12.42 11.79
N LYS A 105 -0.16 -12.57 12.29
CA LYS A 105 0.08 -12.93 13.69
C LYS A 105 0.03 -11.67 14.57
N SER A 106 -1.09 -11.44 15.24
CA SER A 106 -1.12 -10.55 16.40
C SER A 106 -0.35 -11.20 17.56
N ARG A 107 0.48 -10.42 18.26
CA ARG A 107 1.11 -10.85 19.51
C ARG A 107 0.43 -10.10 20.64
N ALA A 108 -0.20 -10.82 21.57
CA ALA A 108 -1.02 -10.24 22.63
C ALA A 108 -0.27 -9.26 23.57
N SER A 109 1.07 -9.29 23.58
CA SER A 109 1.90 -8.46 24.46
C SER A 109 2.34 -7.11 23.89
N VAL A 110 1.94 -6.75 22.66
CA VAL A 110 2.39 -5.50 22.01
C VAL A 110 1.21 -4.76 21.39
N VAL A 111 1.03 -3.49 21.78
CA VAL A 111 0.04 -2.60 21.15
C VAL A 111 0.60 -2.10 19.81
N LEU A 112 -0.09 -2.43 18.71
CA LEU A 112 0.19 -1.89 17.39
C LEU A 112 -0.81 -0.77 17.10
N PRO A 113 -0.39 0.51 17.06
CA PRO A 113 -1.33 1.59 16.75
C PRO A 113 -1.94 1.40 15.36
N ALA A 114 -3.19 1.84 15.18
CA ALA A 114 -3.86 1.79 13.88
C ALA A 114 -3.05 2.54 12.81
N GLY A 115 -3.00 1.99 11.60
CA GLY A 115 -2.37 2.62 10.42
C GLY A 115 -0.84 2.61 10.35
N VAL A 116 -0.13 2.27 11.43
CA VAL A 116 1.35 2.27 11.40
C VAL A 116 1.90 1.14 10.53
N LYS A 117 1.13 0.06 10.36
CA LYS A 117 1.49 -1.09 9.52
C LYS A 117 1.53 -0.65 8.06
N GLU A 118 0.49 0.00 7.59
CA GLU A 118 0.37 0.51 6.22
C GLU A 118 1.37 1.65 5.97
N LYS A 119 1.54 2.57 6.93
CA LYS A 119 2.60 3.59 6.89
C LYS A 119 3.99 2.97 6.70
N ALA A 120 4.29 1.90 7.44
CA ALA A 120 5.55 1.17 7.28
C ALA A 120 5.68 0.53 5.88
N GLN A 121 4.59 0.02 5.31
CA GLN A 121 4.60 -0.57 3.97
C GLN A 121 4.76 0.48 2.86
N LEU A 122 4.18 1.67 3.02
CA LEU A 122 4.40 2.80 2.11
C LEU A 122 5.86 3.24 2.13
N GLY A 123 6.44 3.43 3.33
CA GLY A 123 7.88 3.70 3.47
C GLY A 123 8.75 2.61 2.85
N LEU A 124 8.38 1.34 3.03
CA LEU A 124 9.08 0.22 2.41
C LEU A 124 8.97 0.22 0.87
N SER A 125 7.83 0.60 0.30
CA SER A 125 7.69 0.74 -1.16
C SER A 125 8.63 1.80 -1.71
N LEU A 126 8.68 2.98 -1.08
CA LEU A 126 9.57 4.07 -1.48
C LEU A 126 11.05 3.64 -1.44
N LEU A 127 11.45 2.93 -0.38
CA LEU A 127 12.81 2.40 -0.27
C LEU A 127 13.14 1.37 -1.36
N LYS A 128 12.19 0.45 -1.64
CA LYS A 128 12.34 -0.54 -2.71
C LYS A 128 12.47 0.11 -4.08
N GLU A 129 11.66 1.12 -4.37
CA GLU A 129 11.70 1.87 -5.62
C GLU A 129 13.04 2.58 -5.81
N ALA A 130 13.53 3.30 -4.80
CA ALA A 130 14.81 3.99 -4.84
C ALA A 130 15.99 3.02 -5.07
N VAL A 131 16.01 1.87 -4.38
CA VAL A 131 17.06 0.85 -4.56
C VAL A 131 16.99 0.23 -5.95
N LEU A 132 15.79 -0.05 -6.46
CA LEU A 132 15.61 -0.62 -7.79
C LEU A 132 16.03 0.36 -8.89
N GLU A 133 15.66 1.64 -8.77
CA GLU A 133 16.09 2.69 -9.70
C GLU A 133 17.61 2.82 -9.70
N PHE A 134 18.24 2.81 -8.52
CA PHE A 134 19.69 2.84 -8.41
C PHE A 134 20.34 1.60 -9.08
N ALA A 135 19.77 0.40 -8.92
CA ALA A 135 20.24 -0.80 -9.59
C ALA A 135 20.06 -0.73 -11.12
N LYS A 136 18.94 -0.20 -11.61
CA LYS A 136 18.66 -0.03 -13.04
C LYS A 136 19.67 0.92 -13.70
N ALA A 137 20.05 1.99 -13.00
CA ALA A 137 21.05 2.95 -13.48
C ALA A 137 22.48 2.36 -13.55
N ASN A 138 22.71 1.18 -12.97
CA ASN A 138 24.03 0.54 -12.89
C ASN A 138 23.99 -0.87 -13.50
N PRO A 139 24.26 -1.02 -14.82
CA PRO A 139 24.17 -2.32 -15.52
C PRO A 139 25.05 -3.43 -14.95
N LYS A 140 26.15 -3.08 -14.29
CA LYS A 140 27.04 -4.03 -13.58
C LYS A 140 26.57 -4.38 -12.16
N GLY A 141 25.41 -3.86 -11.77
CA GLY A 141 24.79 -4.06 -10.48
C GLY A 141 25.32 -3.16 -9.37
N ILE A 142 24.67 -3.27 -8.21
CA ILE A 142 25.03 -2.57 -6.98
C ILE A 142 25.21 -3.58 -5.83
N SER A 143 26.10 -3.27 -4.90
CA SER A 143 26.29 -4.01 -3.66
C SER A 143 25.42 -3.43 -2.53
N ASN A 144 25.27 -4.19 -1.44
CA ASN A 144 24.57 -3.70 -0.24
C ASN A 144 25.24 -2.45 0.34
N SER A 145 26.57 -2.41 0.38
CA SER A 145 27.32 -1.25 0.89
C SER A 145 27.10 -0.02 0.01
N GLU A 146 27.09 -0.15 -1.31
CA GLU A 146 26.83 0.96 -2.23
C GLU A 146 25.40 1.50 -2.02
N ALA A 147 24.40 0.60 -1.95
CA ALA A 147 23.02 0.98 -1.65
C ALA A 147 22.90 1.66 -0.28
N ALA A 148 23.58 1.14 0.76
CA ALA A 148 23.54 1.69 2.11
C ALA A 148 24.17 3.08 2.18
N SER A 149 25.38 3.26 1.63
CA SER A 149 26.09 4.53 1.70
C SER A 149 25.49 5.61 0.82
N LEU A 150 25.16 5.28 -0.45
CA LEU A 150 24.80 6.30 -1.44
C LEU A 150 23.33 6.74 -1.34
N LEU A 151 22.46 5.89 -0.78
CA LEU A 151 21.06 6.25 -0.53
C LEU A 151 20.81 6.71 0.93
N GLY A 152 21.86 6.83 1.74
CA GLY A 152 21.74 7.26 3.14
C GLY A 152 21.01 6.26 4.04
N LEU A 153 21.13 4.96 3.76
CA LEU A 153 20.46 3.87 4.48
C LEU A 153 21.38 3.16 5.48
N ARG A 154 22.51 3.76 5.85
CA ARG A 154 23.45 3.19 6.82
C ARG A 154 22.84 3.13 8.21
N SER A 155 23.13 2.04 8.92
CA SER A 155 22.67 1.82 10.28
C SER A 155 23.66 2.36 11.31
N ASP A 156 23.19 3.13 12.28
CA ASP A 156 24.00 3.51 13.45
C ASP A 156 24.04 2.43 14.54
N TYR A 157 23.41 1.27 14.30
CA TYR A 157 23.44 0.15 15.23
C TYR A 157 24.90 -0.28 15.51
N GLY A 158 25.18 -0.61 16.78
CA GLY A 158 26.52 -0.98 17.27
C GLY A 158 27.02 -2.35 16.83
N GLY A 159 26.38 -2.98 15.84
CA GLY A 159 26.75 -4.28 15.30
C GLY A 159 27.87 -4.20 14.26
N GLY A 160 28.34 -5.38 13.82
CA GLY A 160 29.48 -5.51 12.89
C GLY A 160 29.21 -5.14 11.43
N SER A 161 28.00 -4.72 11.06
CA SER A 161 27.67 -4.24 9.71
C SER A 161 26.93 -2.90 9.78
N LYS A 162 27.03 -2.12 8.71
CA LYS A 162 26.31 -0.85 8.56
C LYS A 162 25.21 -0.92 7.50
N ASP A 163 25.03 -2.07 6.86
CA ASP A 163 24.21 -2.19 5.64
C ASP A 163 22.89 -2.95 5.89
N TYR A 164 22.51 -3.20 7.14
CA TYR A 164 21.38 -4.06 7.52
C TYR A 164 20.07 -3.74 6.78
N LEU A 165 19.76 -2.46 6.60
CA LEU A 165 18.56 -2.02 5.92
C LEU A 165 18.61 -2.36 4.43
N SER A 166 19.75 -2.12 3.76
CA SER A 166 19.95 -2.45 2.35
C SER A 166 19.86 -3.96 2.10
N TYR A 167 20.41 -4.79 2.99
CA TYR A 167 20.23 -6.24 2.91
C TYR A 167 18.75 -6.64 2.93
N SER A 168 17.97 -6.03 3.81
CA SER A 168 16.54 -6.31 3.93
C SER A 168 15.78 -5.88 2.68
N VAL A 169 15.99 -4.66 2.19
CA VAL A 169 15.31 -4.11 1.01
C VAL A 169 15.68 -4.89 -0.27
N ILE A 170 16.96 -5.16 -0.48
CA ILE A 170 17.44 -5.94 -1.65
C ILE A 170 16.91 -7.37 -1.59
N GLY A 171 16.90 -8.02 -0.41
CA GLY A 171 16.34 -9.36 -0.27
C GLY A 171 14.86 -9.45 -0.64
N LEU A 172 14.07 -8.42 -0.31
CA LEU A 172 12.67 -8.32 -0.72
C LEU A 172 12.55 -8.17 -2.25
N LEU A 173 13.34 -7.30 -2.87
CA LEU A 173 13.36 -7.12 -4.32
C LEU A 173 13.80 -8.37 -5.07
N MET A 174 14.74 -9.15 -4.51
CA MET A 174 15.15 -10.44 -5.06
C MET A 174 14.02 -11.47 -4.97
N ARG A 175 13.33 -11.54 -3.83
CA ARG A 175 12.16 -12.41 -3.67
C ARG A 175 11.02 -12.05 -4.63
N GLU A 176 10.88 -10.77 -4.96
CA GLU A 176 9.93 -10.26 -5.95
C GLU A 176 10.41 -10.47 -7.41
N GLY A 177 11.60 -11.04 -7.64
CA GLY A 177 12.17 -11.28 -8.97
C GLY A 177 12.64 -10.01 -9.70
N LYS A 178 12.69 -8.86 -9.01
CA LYS A 178 13.09 -7.56 -9.59
C LYS A 178 14.59 -7.36 -9.61
N LEU A 179 15.29 -7.92 -8.64
CA LEU A 179 16.75 -8.00 -8.60
C LEU A 179 17.19 -9.45 -8.63
N GLU A 180 18.39 -9.70 -9.12
CA GLU A 180 19.09 -10.97 -8.95
C GLU A 180 20.52 -10.72 -8.50
N ARG A 181 21.14 -11.75 -7.93
CA ARG A 181 22.57 -11.73 -7.65
C ARG A 181 23.33 -12.23 -8.86
N ASP A 182 24.29 -11.45 -9.33
CA ASP A 182 25.21 -11.89 -10.37
C ASP A 182 26.05 -13.07 -9.85
N GLY A 183 26.23 -14.10 -10.67
CA GLY A 183 27.03 -15.28 -10.32
C GLY A 183 28.53 -15.03 -10.39
N THR A 184 28.94 -14.02 -11.16
CA THR A 184 30.36 -13.69 -11.39
C THR A 184 30.85 -12.55 -10.51
N SER A 185 30.00 -11.56 -10.22
CA SER A 185 30.27 -10.49 -9.25
C SER A 185 29.38 -10.63 -8.02
N ARG A 186 29.83 -10.14 -6.85
CA ARG A 186 28.99 -10.12 -5.63
C ARG A 186 27.91 -9.02 -5.66
N LYS A 187 27.55 -8.51 -6.83
CA LYS A 187 26.62 -7.40 -7.03
C LYS A 187 25.22 -7.89 -7.39
N HIS A 188 24.22 -7.03 -7.20
CA HIS A 188 22.83 -7.27 -7.52
C HIS A 188 22.43 -6.45 -8.74
N VAL A 189 21.88 -7.11 -9.75
CA VAL A 189 21.49 -6.49 -11.03
C VAL A 189 19.97 -6.45 -11.18
N ALA A 190 19.47 -5.41 -11.84
CA ALA A 190 18.04 -5.27 -12.13
C ALA A 190 17.61 -6.22 -13.25
N ARG A 191 16.51 -6.95 -13.02
CA ARG A 191 15.88 -7.87 -14.00
C ARG A 191 14.80 -7.22 -14.83
N VAL A 192 14.19 -6.17 -14.29
CA VAL A 192 13.15 -5.37 -14.93
C VAL A 192 13.77 -4.06 -15.41
N ARG A 193 13.51 -3.65 -16.65
CA ARG A 193 13.91 -2.35 -17.19
C ARG A 193 12.86 -1.30 -16.89
#